data_AF-A0A4R6JL74-F1
#
_entry.id   AF-A0A4R6JL74-F1
#
_cell.length_a   1.000
_cell.length_b   1.000
_cell.length_c   1.000
_cell.angle_alpha   90.00
_cell.angle_beta   90.00
_cell.angle_gamma   90.00
#
_symmetry.space_group_name_H-M   'P 1'
#
loop_
_entity.id
_entity.type
_entity.pdbx_description
1 polymer ?
#
loop_
_entity_poly.entity_id
_entity_poly.type
_entity_poly.pdbx_seq_one_letter_code
_entity_poly.pdbx_strand_id
1 'polypeptide(L)'
;MTDASPARPNRPADDRDVPSGGIAADGPYGSPQEAWQFTPELPDAEGTVAVMLDLSGEPDQLDEIDGAAVAAVTQIPGASALWRAWRWDAPDRPSPEPVRIYLLLTDDADDRAADQARAALAAAGVTDPQVEVIHDSTALPTYQRQALGRSALLWTVSGAAPVTVARVFDSYHHAAGGSFAADRLTLAGDELEQVAHYLESGSVLLATEALDHDPFDEQLGPIVPVTVRTDGRWVWNDAVVYFLRTYAISPDPELLKHIRTRQYRTTAPGLAAEHRALAALMRP
;
A
#
# COMPACT_ATOMS: atom_id res chain seq x y z
N MET A 1 29.29 -54.98 -36.18
CA MET A 1 28.02 -55.57 -35.72
C MET A 1 28.33 -56.25 -34.41
N THR A 2 28.56 -55.54 -33.30
CA THR A 2 27.73 -54.52 -32.63
C THR A 2 26.42 -55.13 -32.17
N ASP A 3 26.40 -55.61 -30.93
CA ASP A 3 25.18 -55.86 -30.18
C ASP A 3 25.31 -55.11 -28.85
N ALA A 4 24.36 -54.22 -28.62
CA ALA A 4 24.33 -53.21 -27.59
C ALA A 4 23.02 -53.38 -26.81
N SER A 5 23.14 -53.63 -25.50
CA SER A 5 22.03 -53.60 -24.55
C SER A 5 21.31 -52.25 -24.57
N PRO A 6 19.96 -52.20 -24.68
CA PRO A 6 19.23 -50.97 -24.44
C PRO A 6 18.80 -50.84 -22.97
N ALA A 7 19.04 -49.63 -22.45
CA ALA A 7 18.75 -49.16 -21.11
C ALA A 7 17.24 -49.02 -20.82
N ARG A 8 16.89 -49.11 -19.54
CA ARG A 8 15.53 -48.91 -19.00
C ARG A 8 15.04 -47.47 -19.21
N PRO A 9 13.73 -47.25 -19.45
CA PRO A 9 13.19 -45.90 -19.59
C PRO A 9 13.01 -45.20 -18.23
N ASN A 10 13.47 -43.96 -18.20
CA ASN A 10 13.46 -43.03 -17.07
C ASN A 10 12.05 -42.44 -16.89
N ARG A 11 11.57 -42.41 -15.65
CA ARG A 11 10.28 -41.81 -15.25
C ARG A 11 10.47 -40.29 -15.16
N PRO A 12 9.61 -39.43 -15.76
CA PRO A 12 9.77 -38.00 -15.61
C PRO A 12 9.34 -37.59 -14.20
N ALA A 13 10.25 -36.94 -13.47
CA ALA A 13 9.93 -36.19 -12.27
C ALA A 13 9.25 -34.88 -12.69
N ASP A 14 8.16 -34.59 -12.00
CA ASP A 14 7.35 -33.38 -12.06
C ASP A 14 8.21 -32.18 -11.60
N ASP A 15 8.42 -31.21 -12.48
CA ASP A 15 9.15 -29.97 -12.19
C ASP A 15 8.19 -28.81 -12.40
N ARG A 16 7.45 -28.50 -11.34
CA ARG A 16 6.65 -27.29 -11.18
C ARG A 16 6.81 -26.79 -9.74
N ASP A 17 8.02 -26.36 -9.41
CA ASP A 17 8.25 -25.44 -8.30
C ASP A 17 8.18 -23.99 -8.83
N VAL A 18 7.04 -23.36 -8.60
CA VAL A 18 6.89 -21.91 -8.64
C VAL A 18 7.34 -21.39 -7.28
N PRO A 19 8.37 -20.54 -7.16
CA PRO A 19 8.77 -20.04 -5.85
C PRO A 19 7.75 -19.01 -5.36
N SER A 20 6.95 -19.42 -4.38
CA SER A 20 6.20 -18.54 -3.48
C SER A 20 7.18 -17.63 -2.74
N GLY A 21 7.15 -16.33 -3.05
CA GLY A 21 7.90 -15.30 -2.34
C GLY A 21 7.28 -15.00 -0.99
N GLY A 22 7.51 -15.87 0.00
CA GLY A 22 7.25 -15.62 1.41
C GLY A 22 8.51 -15.09 2.10
N ILE A 23 8.38 -14.04 2.90
CA ILE A 23 9.47 -13.50 3.73
C ILE A 23 9.67 -14.48 4.89
N ALA A 24 10.78 -15.22 4.87
CA ALA A 24 11.18 -16.09 5.98
C ALA A 24 11.70 -15.25 7.16
N ALA A 25 11.21 -15.57 8.36
CA ALA A 25 11.62 -14.99 9.63
C ALA A 25 13.09 -15.32 9.97
N ASP A 26 13.72 -14.36 10.66
CA ASP A 26 15.14 -14.19 10.94
C ASP A 26 15.92 -15.43 11.43
N GLY A 27 17.06 -15.69 10.77
CA GLY A 27 18.18 -16.49 11.28
C GLY A 27 19.28 -15.59 11.89
N PRO A 28 20.33 -16.16 12.53
CA PRO A 28 21.29 -15.43 13.38
C PRO A 28 22.33 -14.60 12.60
N TYR A 29 22.04 -14.23 11.35
CA TYR A 29 22.83 -13.29 10.57
C TYR A 29 22.07 -11.97 10.56
N GLY A 30 22.64 -10.95 11.22
CA GLY A 30 22.02 -9.62 11.33
C GLY A 30 21.52 -9.15 9.97
N SER A 31 20.27 -8.69 9.94
CA SER A 31 19.63 -8.08 8.78
C SER A 31 20.61 -7.07 8.16
N PRO A 32 20.82 -7.07 6.83
CA PRO A 32 21.73 -6.12 6.20
C PRO A 32 21.31 -4.71 6.63
N GLN A 33 22.21 -4.00 7.31
CA GLN A 33 21.95 -2.63 7.77
C GLN A 33 21.43 -1.82 6.58
N GLU A 34 20.20 -1.33 6.70
CA GLU A 34 19.60 -0.46 5.70
C GLU A 34 20.50 0.77 5.56
N ALA A 35 21.11 0.95 4.38
CA ALA A 35 22.10 2.01 4.15
C ALA A 35 21.48 3.43 4.22
N TRP A 36 20.15 3.53 4.22
CA TRP A 36 19.41 4.79 4.26
C TRP A 36 18.15 4.62 5.11
N GLN A 37 17.86 5.63 5.93
CA GLN A 37 16.58 5.73 6.63
C GLN A 37 15.77 6.88 6.05
N PHE A 38 14.45 6.76 6.09
CA PHE A 38 13.55 7.76 5.52
C PHE A 38 12.47 8.17 6.51
N THR A 39 12.09 9.45 6.43
CA THR A 39 10.95 10.00 7.17
C THR A 39 10.08 10.88 6.25
N PRO A 40 8.74 10.90 6.44
CA PRO A 40 7.86 11.69 5.59
C PRO A 40 7.99 13.19 5.90
N GLU A 41 8.45 13.53 7.09
CA GLU A 41 8.67 14.86 7.63
C GLU A 41 9.91 14.87 8.51
N LEU A 42 10.37 16.06 8.87
CA LEU A 42 11.42 16.20 9.89
C LEU A 42 10.80 15.99 11.28
N PRO A 43 11.51 15.35 12.22
CA PRO A 43 11.06 15.22 13.60
C PRO A 43 10.73 16.58 14.21
N ASP A 44 9.62 16.63 14.95
CA ASP A 44 9.29 17.78 15.78
C ASP A 44 10.21 17.86 17.01
N ALA A 45 9.97 18.84 17.89
CA ALA A 45 10.76 19.01 19.11
C ALA A 45 10.65 17.82 20.08
N GLU A 46 9.60 17.00 19.96
CA GLU A 46 9.37 15.80 20.77
C GLU A 46 9.93 14.53 20.12
N GLY A 47 10.42 14.62 18.87
CA GLY A 47 11.02 13.53 18.12
C GLY A 47 10.00 12.57 17.50
N THR A 48 8.71 12.93 17.48
CA THR A 48 7.67 12.08 16.88
C THR A 48 7.61 12.30 15.38
N VAL A 49 7.48 11.20 14.62
CA VAL A 49 7.43 11.23 13.16
C VAL A 49 6.35 10.27 12.69
N ALA A 50 5.45 10.73 11.83
CA ALA A 50 4.45 9.86 11.21
C ALA A 50 5.09 8.72 10.40
N VAL A 51 4.39 7.59 10.25
CA VAL A 51 4.84 6.50 9.36
C VAL A 51 4.74 6.91 7.88
N MET A 52 3.74 7.69 7.54
CA MET A 52 3.54 8.26 6.21
C MET A 52 2.47 9.32 6.29
N LEU A 53 2.46 10.23 5.32
CA LEU A 53 1.51 11.32 5.26
C LEU A 53 0.82 11.36 3.90
N ASP A 54 -0.41 11.84 3.89
CA ASP A 54 -1.07 12.35 2.70
C ASP A 54 -1.39 13.82 2.90
N LEU A 55 -0.66 14.67 2.18
CA LEU A 55 -0.80 16.13 2.13
C LEU A 55 -1.41 16.60 0.81
N SER A 56 -1.80 15.68 -0.09
CA SER A 56 -2.30 16.03 -1.42
C SER A 56 -3.64 16.78 -1.44
N GLY A 57 -4.34 16.80 -0.31
CA GLY A 57 -5.55 17.60 -0.08
C GLY A 57 -5.34 18.80 0.83
N GLU A 58 -4.11 19.05 1.28
CA GLU A 58 -3.77 20.02 2.33
C GLU A 58 -2.67 20.99 1.84
N PRO A 59 -2.90 21.75 0.74
CA PRO A 59 -1.87 22.58 0.12
C PRO A 59 -1.29 23.65 1.07
N ASP A 60 -2.06 24.10 2.06
CA ASP A 60 -1.63 25.08 3.06
C ASP A 60 -0.60 24.50 4.06
N GLN A 61 -0.43 23.17 4.10
CA GLN A 61 0.58 22.50 4.92
C GLN A 61 1.91 22.30 4.17
N LEU A 62 1.96 22.65 2.88
CA LEU A 62 3.19 22.57 2.10
C LEU A 62 4.06 23.79 2.37
N ASP A 63 5.36 23.57 2.59
CA ASP A 63 6.32 24.66 2.61
C ASP A 63 6.54 25.22 1.19
N GLU A 64 7.24 26.37 1.10
CA GLU A 64 7.48 27.06 -0.18
C GLU A 64 8.17 26.16 -1.22
N ILE A 65 9.08 25.29 -0.77
CA ILE A 65 9.85 24.40 -1.65
C ILE A 65 8.95 23.27 -2.16
N ASP A 66 8.13 22.66 -1.31
CA ASP A 66 7.17 21.63 -1.71
C ASP A 66 6.08 22.20 -2.63
N GLY A 67 5.61 23.42 -2.35
CA GLY A 67 4.70 24.15 -3.24
C GLY A 67 5.31 24.39 -4.62
N ALA A 68 6.58 24.80 -4.69
CA ALA A 68 7.30 24.97 -5.96
C ALA A 68 7.49 23.64 -6.70
N ALA A 69 7.80 22.55 -5.98
CA ALA A 69 7.93 21.21 -6.55
C ALA A 69 6.61 20.74 -7.19
N VAL A 70 5.49 20.88 -6.46
CA VAL A 70 4.15 20.56 -6.95
C VAL A 70 3.80 21.41 -8.18
N ALA A 71 4.02 22.72 -8.10
CA ALA A 71 3.76 23.63 -9.22
C ALA A 71 4.54 23.22 -10.48
N ALA A 72 5.80 22.81 -10.34
CA ALA A 72 6.62 22.34 -11.44
C ALA A 72 6.09 21.06 -12.08
N VAL A 73 5.84 20.02 -11.28
CA VAL A 73 5.44 18.71 -11.81
C VAL A 73 4.06 18.71 -12.45
N THR A 74 3.16 19.60 -12.02
CA THR A 74 1.83 19.75 -12.64
C THR A 74 1.90 20.25 -14.09
N GLN A 75 3.03 20.85 -14.50
CA GLN A 75 3.26 21.29 -15.87
C GLN A 75 3.93 20.22 -16.74
N ILE A 76 4.31 19.08 -16.15
CA ILE A 76 5.01 18.00 -16.83
C ILE A 76 3.97 17.02 -17.41
N PRO A 77 3.91 16.84 -18.74
CA PRO A 77 3.03 15.83 -19.34
C PRO A 77 3.34 14.43 -18.81
N GLY A 78 2.31 13.67 -18.46
CA GLY A 78 2.46 12.30 -17.97
C GLY A 78 2.87 12.19 -16.50
N ALA A 79 3.12 13.28 -15.78
CA ALA A 79 3.26 13.24 -14.31
C ALA A 79 1.92 12.92 -13.66
N SER A 80 1.90 12.00 -12.70
CA SER A 80 0.66 11.51 -12.07
C SER A 80 0.66 11.59 -10.55
N ALA A 81 1.83 11.63 -9.90
CA ALA A 81 1.95 11.90 -8.47
C ALA A 81 3.35 12.34 -8.04
N LEU A 82 3.43 13.06 -6.92
CA LEU A 82 4.67 13.54 -6.31
C LEU A 82 4.66 13.26 -4.80
N TRP A 83 5.75 12.71 -4.29
CA TRP A 83 5.99 12.49 -2.87
C TRP A 83 7.26 13.19 -2.42
N ARG A 84 7.34 13.51 -1.13
CA ARG A 84 8.55 13.95 -0.43
C ARG A 84 8.95 12.92 0.62
N ALA A 85 10.24 12.63 0.69
CA ALA A 85 10.85 11.97 1.85
C ALA A 85 12.10 12.73 2.29
N TRP A 86 12.44 12.60 3.56
CA TRP A 86 13.71 13.05 4.12
C TRP A 86 14.60 11.83 4.31
N ARG A 87 15.73 11.80 3.61
CA ARG A 87 16.74 10.76 3.71
C ARG A 87 17.72 11.12 4.80
N TRP A 88 17.90 10.18 5.72
CA TRP A 88 18.91 10.20 6.75
C TRP A 88 20.01 9.22 6.35
N ASP A 89 21.25 9.66 6.47
CA ASP A 89 22.39 8.79 6.19
C ASP A 89 22.46 7.65 7.23
N ALA A 90 23.07 6.53 6.84
CA ALA A 90 23.28 5.41 7.74
C ALA A 90 24.05 5.82 9.01
N PRO A 91 23.84 5.11 10.15
CA PRO A 91 24.49 5.42 11.42
C PRO A 91 26.02 5.47 11.36
N ASP A 92 26.64 4.81 10.38
CA ASP A 92 28.09 4.73 10.17
C ASP A 92 28.64 5.88 9.30
N ARG A 93 27.78 6.70 8.66
CA ARG A 93 28.17 7.89 7.88
C ARG A 93 27.17 9.04 8.06
N PRO A 94 27.06 9.66 9.25
CA PRO A 94 26.07 10.71 9.47
C PRO A 94 26.39 11.97 8.64
N SER A 95 25.46 12.38 7.76
CA SER A 95 25.40 13.76 7.28
C SER A 95 24.97 14.70 8.41
N PRO A 96 25.42 15.97 8.38
CA PRO A 96 25.01 16.96 9.36
C PRO A 96 23.52 17.31 9.27
N GLU A 97 22.90 17.15 8.09
CA GLU A 97 21.49 17.46 7.86
C GLU A 97 20.82 16.39 6.96
N PRO A 98 19.56 16.03 7.20
CA PRO A 98 18.81 15.12 6.35
C PRO A 98 18.56 15.72 4.96
N VAL A 99 18.63 14.89 3.93
CA VAL A 99 18.48 15.29 2.53
C VAL A 99 17.01 15.16 2.11
N ARG A 100 16.40 16.26 1.66
CA ARG A 100 15.07 16.22 1.05
C ARG A 100 15.14 15.55 -0.32
N ILE A 101 14.33 14.53 -0.54
CA ILE A 101 14.20 13.84 -1.82
C ILE A 101 12.74 13.87 -2.28
N TYR A 102 12.54 13.93 -3.59
CA TYR A 102 11.23 13.79 -4.20
C TYR A 102 11.13 12.51 -5.02
N LEU A 103 9.99 11.84 -4.96
CA LEU A 103 9.65 10.75 -5.87
C LEU A 103 8.57 11.24 -6.83
N LEU A 104 8.82 11.18 -8.13
CA LEU A 104 7.91 11.61 -9.19
C LEU A 104 7.40 10.38 -9.94
N LEU A 105 6.11 10.07 -9.80
CA LEU A 105 5.46 9.07 -10.63
C LEU A 105 5.08 9.67 -11.96
N THR A 106 5.51 9.03 -13.03
CA THR A 106 5.17 9.39 -14.39
C THR A 106 5.08 8.18 -15.30
N ASP A 107 4.21 8.28 -16.30
CA ASP A 107 4.05 7.28 -17.34
C ASP A 107 5.03 7.53 -18.50
N ASP A 108 5.73 8.68 -18.50
CA ASP A 108 6.75 9.05 -19.48
C ASP A 108 8.08 8.37 -19.14
N ALA A 109 8.69 7.69 -20.10
CA ALA A 109 9.96 6.98 -19.92
C ALA A 109 11.18 7.91 -20.03
N ASP A 110 10.98 9.19 -20.38
CA ASP A 110 12.05 10.15 -20.56
C ASP A 110 12.45 10.86 -19.25
N ASP A 111 13.76 10.99 -19.00
CA ASP A 111 14.35 11.70 -17.85
C ASP A 111 14.02 13.21 -17.81
N ARG A 112 13.33 13.73 -18.83
CA ARG A 112 12.91 15.14 -18.94
C ARG A 112 12.09 15.59 -17.74
N ALA A 113 11.25 14.71 -17.21
CA ALA A 113 10.41 15.01 -16.04
C ALA A 113 11.27 15.31 -14.79
N ALA A 114 12.30 14.50 -14.55
CA ALA A 114 13.24 14.74 -13.46
C ALA A 114 14.07 16.00 -13.67
N ASP A 115 14.52 16.29 -14.89
CA ASP A 115 15.28 17.51 -15.18
C ASP A 115 14.44 18.77 -14.95
N GLN A 116 13.16 18.77 -15.37
CA GLN A 116 12.24 19.88 -15.14
C GLN A 116 11.95 20.09 -13.66
N ALA A 117 11.70 19.02 -12.91
CA ALA A 117 11.49 19.09 -11.45
C ALA A 117 12.75 19.60 -10.74
N ARG A 118 13.94 19.08 -11.09
CA ARG A 118 15.23 19.55 -10.54
C ARG A 118 15.50 21.02 -10.86
N ALA A 119 15.23 21.45 -12.10
CA ALA A 119 15.39 22.85 -12.49
C ALA A 119 14.47 23.79 -11.69
N ALA A 120 13.22 23.38 -11.45
CA ALA A 120 12.28 24.19 -10.66
C ALA A 120 12.68 24.28 -9.18
N LEU A 121 13.13 23.17 -8.59
CA LEU A 121 13.65 23.17 -7.21
C LEU A 121 14.91 24.03 -7.08
N ALA A 122 15.82 23.97 -8.06
CA ALA A 122 16.99 24.84 -8.10
C ALA A 122 16.60 26.32 -8.21
N ALA A 123 15.56 26.65 -8.99
CA ALA A 123 15.03 28.00 -9.09
C ALA A 123 14.37 28.48 -7.78
N ALA A 124 13.85 27.56 -6.97
CA ALA A 124 13.34 27.82 -5.61
C ALA A 124 14.45 27.87 -4.53
N GLY A 125 15.73 27.77 -4.92
CA GLY A 125 16.87 27.89 -4.01
C GLY A 125 17.35 26.58 -3.39
N VAL A 126 16.83 25.42 -3.80
CA VAL A 126 17.31 24.11 -3.34
C VAL A 126 18.67 23.82 -3.97
N THR A 127 19.68 23.61 -3.13
CA THR A 127 21.02 23.19 -3.59
C THR A 127 21.01 21.68 -3.85
N ASP A 128 21.48 21.26 -5.04
CA ASP A 128 21.55 19.84 -5.47
C ASP A 128 20.23 19.05 -5.30
N PRO A 129 19.14 19.49 -5.95
CA PRO A 129 17.82 18.90 -5.76
C PRO A 129 17.78 17.42 -6.19
N GLN A 130 17.29 16.56 -5.29
CA GLN A 130 17.20 15.12 -5.50
C GLN A 130 15.77 14.74 -5.95
N VAL A 131 15.64 14.22 -7.16
CA VAL A 131 14.36 13.76 -7.73
C VAL A 131 14.54 12.38 -8.33
N GLU A 132 13.80 11.42 -7.79
CA GLU A 132 13.71 10.03 -8.25
C GLU A 132 12.48 9.86 -9.14
N VAL A 133 12.65 9.37 -10.37
CA VAL A 133 11.52 8.99 -11.24
C VAL A 133 11.09 7.57 -10.92
N ILE A 134 9.79 7.38 -10.73
CA ILE A 134 9.18 6.05 -10.55
C ILE A 134 8.13 5.82 -11.62
N HIS A 135 7.94 4.56 -12.01
CA HIS A 135 6.95 4.13 -13.01
C HIS A 135 6.09 3.01 -12.45
N ASP A 136 4.78 3.09 -12.65
CA ASP A 136 3.78 2.16 -12.10
C ASP A 136 3.93 0.72 -12.62
N SER A 137 4.55 0.55 -13.80
CA SER A 137 4.70 -0.75 -14.48
C SER A 137 5.95 -1.54 -14.05
N THR A 138 6.78 -1.00 -13.15
CA THR A 138 8.06 -1.61 -12.78
C THR A 138 8.13 -1.92 -11.29
N ALA A 139 8.68 -3.09 -10.94
CA ALA A 139 8.99 -3.38 -9.56
C ALA A 139 10.03 -2.37 -9.05
N LEU A 140 9.63 -1.54 -8.08
CA LEU A 140 10.49 -0.49 -7.57
C LEU A 140 11.78 -1.08 -6.95
N PRO A 141 12.96 -0.53 -7.28
CA PRO A 141 14.20 -0.77 -6.55
C PRO A 141 14.01 -0.58 -5.04
N THR A 142 14.77 -1.32 -4.23
CA THR A 142 14.65 -1.29 -2.76
C THR A 142 14.69 0.12 -2.19
N TYR A 143 15.61 0.96 -2.70
CA TYR A 143 15.74 2.35 -2.30
C TYR A 143 14.45 3.15 -2.49
N GLN A 144 13.86 3.10 -3.69
CA GLN A 144 12.64 3.83 -4.02
C GLN A 144 11.43 3.29 -3.24
N ARG A 145 11.38 1.97 -3.01
CA ARG A 145 10.33 1.34 -2.20
C ARG A 145 10.39 1.78 -0.73
N GLN A 146 11.58 1.80 -0.14
CA GLN A 146 11.80 2.27 1.23
C GLN A 146 11.47 3.77 1.37
N ALA A 147 11.93 4.59 0.42
CA ALA A 147 11.61 6.01 0.38
C ALA A 147 10.10 6.25 0.26
N LEU A 148 9.41 5.59 -0.68
CA LEU A 148 7.97 5.71 -0.88
C LEU A 148 7.20 5.28 0.39
N GLY A 149 7.56 4.15 1.00
CA GLY A 149 6.92 3.64 2.22
C GLY A 149 7.06 4.54 3.45
N ARG A 150 7.95 5.55 3.39
CA ARG A 150 8.24 6.51 4.46
C ARG A 150 8.17 7.95 3.93
N SER A 151 7.19 8.23 3.07
CA SER A 151 7.05 9.53 2.40
C SER A 151 5.73 10.24 2.71
N ALA A 152 5.68 11.51 2.36
CA ALA A 152 4.47 12.33 2.30
C ALA A 152 4.02 12.47 0.85
N LEU A 153 2.80 12.02 0.52
CA LEU A 153 2.19 12.30 -0.78
C LEU A 153 1.81 13.78 -0.84
N LEU A 154 2.41 14.54 -1.75
CA LEU A 154 2.21 15.98 -1.87
C LEU A 154 1.17 16.34 -2.94
N TRP A 155 1.09 15.54 -4.00
CA TRP A 155 0.19 15.80 -5.12
C TRP A 155 -0.11 14.53 -5.92
N THR A 156 -1.29 14.47 -6.52
CA THR A 156 -1.63 13.50 -7.57
C THR A 156 -2.64 14.08 -8.55
N VAL A 157 -2.53 13.70 -9.82
CA VAL A 157 -3.45 14.13 -10.90
C VAL A 157 -4.90 13.74 -10.64
N SER A 158 -5.13 12.65 -9.89
CA SER A 158 -6.48 12.20 -9.52
C SER A 158 -7.14 13.05 -8.43
N GLY A 159 -6.39 14.00 -7.84
CA GLY A 159 -6.81 14.81 -6.71
C GLY A 159 -6.84 14.05 -5.37
N ALA A 160 -7.19 14.79 -4.31
CA ALA A 160 -7.38 14.26 -2.96
C ALA A 160 -8.77 13.63 -2.83
N ALA A 161 -8.87 12.34 -3.13
CA ALA A 161 -10.07 11.57 -2.87
C ALA A 161 -10.02 10.99 -1.45
N PRO A 162 -11.06 11.14 -0.61
CA PRO A 162 -11.06 10.58 0.73
C PRO A 162 -11.03 9.05 0.69
N VAL A 163 -10.32 8.45 1.64
CA VAL A 163 -10.34 7.00 1.89
C VAL A 163 -11.24 6.72 3.08
N THR A 164 -12.06 5.68 2.98
CA THR A 164 -12.94 5.21 4.06
C THR A 164 -12.52 3.82 4.50
N VAL A 165 -12.31 3.64 5.81
CA VAL A 165 -12.04 2.33 6.41
C VAL A 165 -13.38 1.69 6.77
N ALA A 166 -13.67 0.54 6.18
CA ALA A 166 -14.88 -0.21 6.45
C ALA A 166 -14.84 -0.82 7.84
N ARG A 167 -15.97 -0.71 8.55
CA ARG A 167 -16.14 -1.39 9.83
C ARG A 167 -16.39 -2.87 9.57
N VAL A 168 -15.69 -3.73 10.31
CA VAL A 168 -15.99 -5.17 10.33
C VAL A 168 -17.28 -5.41 11.12
N PHE A 169 -17.35 -4.84 12.32
CA PHE A 169 -18.47 -5.00 13.24
C PHE A 169 -19.28 -3.72 13.38
N ASP A 170 -20.56 -3.84 13.72
CA ASP A 170 -21.42 -2.66 13.93
C ASP A 170 -21.20 -2.01 15.29
N SER A 171 -20.79 -2.80 16.27
CA SER A 171 -20.35 -2.32 17.58
C SER A 171 -19.23 -3.19 18.14
N TYR A 172 -18.44 -2.63 19.05
CA TYR A 172 -17.35 -3.34 19.71
C TYR A 172 -17.46 -3.14 21.23
N HIS A 173 -17.34 -4.24 21.98
CA HIS A 173 -17.33 -4.22 23.44
C HIS A 173 -16.09 -4.96 23.93
N HIS A 174 -15.21 -4.29 24.70
CA HIS A 174 -13.89 -4.82 25.09
C HIS A 174 -13.95 -6.23 25.74
N ALA A 175 -15.00 -6.55 26.47
CA ALA A 175 -15.16 -7.87 27.12
C ALA A 175 -15.82 -8.95 26.24
N ALA A 176 -16.60 -8.56 25.22
CA ALA A 176 -17.42 -9.48 24.42
C ALA A 176 -17.03 -9.51 22.93
N GLY A 177 -16.04 -8.71 22.53
CA GLY A 177 -15.60 -8.60 21.15
C GLY A 177 -16.52 -7.74 20.28
N GLY A 178 -16.38 -7.92 18.97
CA GLY A 178 -17.21 -7.27 17.97
C GLY A 178 -18.57 -7.96 17.81
N SER A 179 -19.60 -7.19 17.48
CA SER A 179 -20.93 -7.73 17.19
C SER A 179 -21.61 -7.03 16.01
N PHE A 180 -22.52 -7.75 15.38
CA PHE A 180 -23.34 -7.27 14.27
C PHE A 180 -24.72 -6.83 14.78
N ALA A 181 -25.28 -5.79 14.16
CA ALA A 181 -26.63 -5.37 14.48
C ALA A 181 -27.65 -6.46 14.08
N ALA A 182 -28.73 -6.61 14.84
CA ALA A 182 -29.73 -7.64 14.57
C ALA A 182 -30.47 -7.44 13.23
N ASP A 183 -30.51 -6.21 12.73
CA ASP A 183 -31.07 -5.82 11.44
C ASP A 183 -30.01 -5.78 10.32
N ARG A 184 -28.78 -6.25 10.59
CA ARG A 184 -27.74 -6.35 9.57
C ARG A 184 -28.22 -7.23 8.43
N LEU A 185 -28.19 -6.68 7.22
CA LEU A 185 -28.64 -7.38 6.03
C LEU A 185 -27.81 -8.66 5.81
N THR A 186 -28.46 -9.74 5.43
CA THR A 186 -27.82 -10.93 4.86
C THR A 186 -27.94 -10.93 3.34
N LEU A 187 -26.90 -11.35 2.64
CA LEU A 187 -26.86 -11.47 1.19
C LEU A 187 -27.12 -12.93 0.76
N ALA A 188 -27.59 -13.14 -0.45
CA ALA A 188 -27.81 -14.48 -0.97
C ALA A 188 -27.65 -14.53 -2.49
N GLY A 189 -27.45 -15.75 -3.01
CA GLY A 189 -27.36 -16.01 -4.45
C GLY A 189 -26.22 -15.23 -5.11
N ASP A 190 -26.45 -14.78 -6.34
CA ASP A 190 -25.43 -14.13 -7.17
C ASP A 190 -24.83 -12.88 -6.54
N GLU A 191 -25.61 -12.11 -5.77
CA GLU A 191 -25.09 -10.89 -5.14
C GLU A 191 -24.04 -11.22 -4.07
N LEU A 192 -24.23 -12.29 -3.29
CA LEU A 192 -23.23 -12.72 -2.30
C LEU A 192 -21.91 -13.05 -2.98
N GLU A 193 -21.97 -13.84 -4.06
CA GLU A 193 -20.80 -14.25 -4.83
C GLU A 193 -20.09 -13.06 -5.47
N GLN A 194 -20.85 -12.13 -6.06
CA GLN A 194 -20.29 -10.92 -6.68
C GLN A 194 -19.62 -9.99 -5.67
N VAL A 195 -20.24 -9.79 -4.49
CA VAL A 195 -19.67 -8.97 -3.42
C VAL A 195 -18.42 -9.62 -2.85
N ALA A 196 -18.45 -10.93 -2.59
CA ALA A 196 -17.29 -11.63 -2.08
C ALA A 196 -16.13 -11.60 -3.07
N HIS A 197 -16.40 -11.85 -4.36
CA HIS A 197 -15.38 -11.75 -5.41
C HIS A 197 -14.78 -10.33 -5.50
N TYR A 198 -15.61 -9.28 -5.39
CA TYR A 198 -15.12 -7.90 -5.35
C TYR A 198 -14.14 -7.70 -4.18
N LEU A 199 -14.52 -8.11 -2.97
CA LEU A 199 -13.71 -7.92 -1.78
C LEU A 199 -12.41 -8.73 -1.81
N GLU A 200 -12.47 -9.96 -2.32
CA GLU A 200 -11.31 -10.84 -2.52
C GLU A 200 -10.35 -10.31 -3.59
N SER A 201 -10.86 -9.56 -4.57
CA SER A 201 -10.08 -8.97 -5.68
C SER A 201 -9.51 -7.59 -5.36
N GLY A 202 -9.63 -7.10 -4.13
CA GLY A 202 -8.96 -5.87 -3.69
C GLY A 202 -7.44 -6.02 -3.64
N SER A 203 -6.70 -4.95 -3.90
CA SER A 203 -5.25 -4.91 -3.71
C SER A 203 -4.93 -5.17 -2.24
N VAL A 204 -3.99 -6.09 -1.99
CA VAL A 204 -3.49 -6.36 -0.64
C VAL A 204 -2.61 -5.20 -0.19
N LEU A 205 -3.05 -4.52 0.86
CA LEU A 205 -2.42 -3.33 1.39
C LEU A 205 -1.48 -3.65 2.55
N LEU A 206 -1.92 -4.54 3.45
CA LEU A 206 -1.12 -5.10 4.53
C LEU A 206 -1.39 -6.60 4.60
N ALA A 207 -0.37 -7.39 4.22
CA ALA A 207 -0.41 -8.84 4.35
C ALA A 207 0.02 -9.25 5.76
N THR A 208 -0.70 -10.20 6.36
CA THR A 208 -0.37 -10.76 7.67
C THR A 208 -0.90 -12.18 7.78
N GLU A 209 -0.18 -13.03 8.52
CA GLU A 209 -0.63 -14.38 8.90
C GLU A 209 -1.47 -14.38 10.19
N ALA A 210 -1.65 -13.23 10.82
CA ALA A 210 -2.48 -13.11 12.01
C ALA A 210 -3.94 -13.50 11.72
N LEU A 211 -4.57 -14.13 12.71
CA LEU A 211 -5.96 -14.53 12.69
C LEU A 211 -6.65 -14.02 13.96
N ASP A 212 -7.91 -13.63 13.85
CA ASP A 212 -8.79 -13.30 14.96
C ASP A 212 -9.78 -14.43 15.24
N HIS A 213 -10.47 -14.34 16.37
CA HIS A 213 -11.48 -15.30 16.79
C HIS A 213 -12.82 -15.01 16.12
N ASP A 214 -13.56 -16.08 15.80
CA ASP A 214 -14.95 -15.95 15.38
C ASP A 214 -15.86 -15.75 16.61
N PRO A 215 -16.57 -14.61 16.74
CA PRO A 215 -17.48 -14.37 17.87
C PRO A 215 -18.71 -15.30 17.88
N PHE A 216 -19.00 -16.02 16.80
CA PHE A 216 -20.11 -16.95 16.72
C PHE A 216 -19.72 -18.40 17.06
N ASP A 217 -18.44 -18.74 16.98
CA ASP A 217 -17.93 -20.07 17.30
C ASP A 217 -16.51 -20.00 17.91
N GLU A 218 -16.47 -19.68 19.20
CA GLU A 218 -15.20 -19.58 19.95
C GLU A 218 -14.41 -20.90 20.00
N GLN A 219 -15.05 -22.05 19.73
CA GLN A 219 -14.39 -23.36 19.79
C GLN A 219 -13.44 -23.62 18.62
N LEU A 220 -13.58 -22.87 17.52
CA LEU A 220 -12.71 -22.99 16.35
C LEU A 220 -11.30 -22.43 16.58
N GLY A 221 -11.12 -21.62 17.64
CA GLY A 221 -9.89 -20.85 17.84
C GLY A 221 -9.74 -19.70 16.82
N PRO A 222 -8.54 -19.12 16.68
CA PRO A 222 -8.28 -18.07 15.71
C PRO A 222 -8.39 -18.60 14.27
N ILE A 223 -9.33 -18.08 13.50
CA ILE A 223 -9.61 -18.51 12.12
C ILE A 223 -9.94 -17.36 11.17
N VAL A 224 -10.30 -16.19 11.70
CA VAL A 224 -10.75 -15.04 10.91
C VAL A 224 -9.52 -14.29 10.37
N PRO A 225 -9.28 -14.25 9.06
CA PRO A 225 -8.08 -13.61 8.51
C PRO A 225 -8.13 -12.10 8.69
N VAL A 226 -6.99 -11.48 9.03
CA VAL A 226 -6.91 -10.02 9.25
C VAL A 226 -6.06 -9.26 8.23
N THR A 227 -5.83 -9.85 7.05
CA THR A 227 -5.22 -9.15 5.92
C THR A 227 -6.07 -7.94 5.53
N VAL A 228 -5.40 -6.81 5.23
CA VAL A 228 -6.06 -5.56 4.86
C VAL A 228 -5.97 -5.35 3.35
N ARG A 229 -7.10 -5.03 2.73
CA ARG A 229 -7.26 -4.83 1.29
C ARG A 229 -7.83 -3.45 0.97
N THR A 230 -7.66 -3.01 -0.28
CA THR A 230 -8.19 -1.75 -0.78
C THR A 230 -8.55 -1.78 -2.26
N ASP A 231 -9.48 -0.91 -2.67
CA ASP A 231 -9.73 -0.56 -4.08
C ASP A 231 -9.29 0.89 -4.42
N GLY A 232 -8.49 1.50 -3.52
CA GLY A 232 -8.04 2.89 -3.60
C GLY A 232 -8.99 3.94 -3.03
N ARG A 233 -10.22 3.57 -2.63
CA ARG A 233 -11.18 4.46 -1.94
C ARG A 233 -11.68 3.87 -0.63
N TRP A 234 -11.85 2.56 -0.60
CA TRP A 234 -12.21 1.82 0.58
C TRP A 234 -11.06 0.94 1.03
N VAL A 235 -10.95 0.78 2.34
CA VAL A 235 -10.05 -0.16 2.98
C VAL A 235 -10.89 -1.12 3.80
N TRP A 236 -10.66 -2.41 3.69
CA TRP A 236 -11.38 -3.43 4.46
C TRP A 236 -10.46 -4.55 4.89
N ASN A 237 -10.91 -5.30 5.88
CA ASN A 237 -10.23 -6.47 6.39
C ASN A 237 -10.86 -7.75 5.79
N ASP A 238 -10.07 -8.79 5.58
CA ASP A 238 -10.53 -10.09 5.10
C ASP A 238 -11.55 -10.77 6.03
N ALA A 239 -11.64 -10.36 7.29
CA ALA A 239 -12.73 -10.70 8.20
C ALA A 239 -14.11 -10.39 7.58
N VAL A 240 -14.23 -9.30 6.82
CA VAL A 240 -15.48 -8.96 6.11
C VAL A 240 -15.84 -10.04 5.08
N VAL A 241 -14.84 -10.57 4.36
CA VAL A 241 -15.03 -11.68 3.41
C VAL A 241 -15.42 -12.94 4.15
N TYR A 242 -14.73 -13.23 5.27
CA TYR A 242 -15.02 -14.39 6.10
C TYR A 242 -16.48 -14.39 6.58
N PHE A 243 -16.94 -13.30 7.21
CA PHE A 243 -18.32 -13.23 7.73
C PHE A 243 -19.37 -13.26 6.61
N LEU A 244 -19.07 -12.68 5.45
CA LEU A 244 -19.93 -12.78 4.27
C LEU A 244 -20.04 -14.21 3.76
N ARG A 245 -18.91 -14.93 3.62
CA ARG A 245 -18.89 -16.30 3.11
C ARG A 245 -19.51 -17.31 4.10
N THR A 246 -19.20 -17.16 5.39
CA THR A 246 -19.60 -18.13 6.42
C THR A 246 -21.04 -17.91 6.90
N TYR A 247 -21.44 -16.63 7.08
CA TYR A 247 -22.72 -16.28 7.72
C TYR A 247 -23.65 -15.47 6.82
N ALA A 248 -23.26 -15.24 5.56
CA ALA A 248 -24.00 -14.38 4.63
C ALA A 248 -24.18 -12.93 5.12
N ILE A 249 -23.42 -12.50 6.14
CA ILE A 249 -23.54 -11.16 6.73
C ILE A 249 -22.97 -10.14 5.75
N SER A 250 -23.77 -9.13 5.40
CA SER A 250 -23.32 -8.08 4.49
C SER A 250 -22.14 -7.26 5.05
N PRO A 251 -21.25 -6.76 4.17
CA PRO A 251 -20.26 -5.74 4.53
C PRO A 251 -20.90 -4.47 5.07
N ASP A 252 -20.08 -3.51 5.54
CA ASP A 252 -20.58 -2.18 5.93
C ASP A 252 -21.55 -1.63 4.86
N PRO A 253 -22.71 -1.05 5.23
CA PRO A 253 -23.75 -0.71 4.26
C PRO A 253 -23.28 0.31 3.23
N GLU A 254 -22.42 1.25 3.61
CA GLU A 254 -21.85 2.22 2.68
C GLU A 254 -20.78 1.59 1.79
N LEU A 255 -20.02 0.61 2.30
CA LEU A 255 -19.13 -0.22 1.46
C LEU A 255 -19.95 -1.04 0.46
N LEU A 256 -21.02 -1.71 0.88
CA LEU A 256 -21.87 -2.48 -0.02
C LEU A 256 -22.50 -1.60 -1.12
N LYS A 257 -22.97 -0.40 -0.75
CA LYS A 257 -23.48 0.59 -1.70
C LYS A 257 -22.40 1.05 -2.69
N HIS A 258 -21.16 1.23 -2.23
CA HIS A 258 -20.02 1.53 -3.10
C HIS A 258 -19.73 0.39 -4.08
N ILE A 259 -19.71 -0.86 -3.62
CA ILE A 259 -19.52 -2.06 -4.46
C ILE A 259 -20.59 -2.15 -5.55
N ARG A 260 -21.86 -1.94 -5.18
CA ARG A 260 -23.00 -1.89 -6.12
C ARG A 260 -22.84 -0.76 -7.15
N THR A 261 -22.40 0.42 -6.72
CA THR A 261 -22.15 1.57 -7.61
C THR A 261 -21.02 1.28 -8.61
N ARG A 262 -20.02 0.49 -8.19
CA ARG A 262 -18.94 -0.03 -9.04
C ARG A 262 -19.36 -1.22 -9.90
N GLN A 263 -20.63 -1.64 -9.85
CA GLN A 263 -21.15 -2.80 -10.56
C GLN A 263 -20.36 -4.08 -10.27
N TYR A 264 -19.90 -4.23 -9.02
CA TYR A 264 -19.12 -5.38 -8.56
C TYR A 264 -17.81 -5.61 -9.34
N ARG A 265 -17.21 -4.56 -9.90
CA ARG A 265 -15.92 -4.61 -10.60
C ARG A 265 -14.83 -3.86 -9.84
N THR A 266 -13.73 -4.54 -9.56
CA THR A 266 -12.52 -3.93 -9.04
C THR A 266 -11.60 -3.49 -10.17
N THR A 267 -10.74 -2.52 -9.86
CA THR A 267 -9.59 -2.13 -10.68
C THR A 267 -8.46 -1.92 -9.70
N ALA A 268 -7.27 -2.45 -10.03
CA ALA A 268 -6.10 -2.27 -9.18
C ALA A 268 -5.85 -0.76 -8.97
N PRO A 269 -5.82 -0.26 -7.72
CA PRO A 269 -5.39 1.10 -7.45
C PRO A 269 -3.94 1.30 -7.86
N GLY A 270 -3.61 2.49 -8.36
CA GLY A 270 -2.21 2.89 -8.57
C GLY A 270 -1.54 3.32 -7.27
N LEU A 271 -0.21 3.48 -7.30
CA LEU A 271 0.63 3.77 -6.12
C LEU A 271 0.13 4.94 -5.24
N ALA A 272 -0.37 6.03 -5.82
CA ALA A 272 -0.87 7.17 -5.05
C ALA A 272 -2.14 6.84 -4.23
N ALA A 273 -3.02 5.99 -4.78
CA ALA A 273 -4.22 5.56 -4.08
C ALA A 273 -3.90 4.54 -2.98
N GLU A 274 -2.95 3.62 -3.21
CA GLU A 274 -2.46 2.70 -2.20
C GLU A 274 -1.74 3.43 -1.06
N HIS A 275 -0.86 4.39 -1.37
CA HIS A 275 -0.19 5.23 -0.38
C HIS A 275 -1.20 5.94 0.52
N ARG A 276 -2.22 6.58 -0.08
CA ARG A 276 -3.27 7.25 0.68
C ARG A 276 -4.04 6.29 1.58
N ALA A 277 -4.33 5.08 1.08
CA ALA A 277 -5.02 4.06 1.85
C ALA A 277 -4.19 3.61 3.07
N LEU A 278 -2.89 3.40 2.90
CA LEU A 278 -1.98 3.10 4.01
C LEU A 278 -1.87 4.28 4.98
N ALA A 279 -1.75 5.51 4.48
CA ALA A 279 -1.64 6.70 5.33
C ALA A 279 -2.90 6.88 6.18
N ALA A 280 -4.08 6.58 5.64
CA ALA A 280 -5.34 6.62 6.40
C ALA A 280 -5.40 5.56 7.52
N LEU A 281 -4.81 4.37 7.32
CA LEU A 281 -4.72 3.33 8.35
C LEU A 281 -3.71 3.65 9.46
N MET A 282 -2.63 4.35 9.11
CA MET A 282 -1.55 4.69 10.02
C MET A 282 -1.81 5.97 10.83
N ARG A 283 -2.90 6.69 10.55
CA ARG A 283 -3.31 7.83 11.38
C ARG A 283 -3.69 7.33 12.78
N PRO A 284 -3.19 7.98 13.84
CA PRO A 284 -3.49 7.59 15.23
C PRO A 284 -4.97 7.78 15.60
#